data_AF-A0A9D2PLC3-F1
#
_entry.id   AF-A0A9D2PLC3-F1
#
_cell.length_a   1.000
_cell.length_b   1.000
_cell.length_c   1.000
_cell.angle_alpha   90.00
_cell.angle_beta   90.00
_cell.angle_gamma   90.00
#
_symmetry.space_group_name_H-M   'P 1'
#
loop_
_entity.id
_entity.type
_entity.pdbx_description
1 polymer ?
#
loop_
_entity_poly.entity_id
_entity_poly.type
_entity_poly.pdbx_seq_one_letter_code
_entity_poly.pdbx_strand_id
1 'polypeptide(L)'
;MKKLLNRIFIEGLSGMAYGLFATLIIGTIIQQIGNLIGGDIGTLVYQFGKFAAAMTSAGIGVGVACRFKESSLVVLSAATAGMVGGFAEKITGGAVFTEEGALLLSGPGEPLGAFLAAYIAIELSRLIAGKTKLDIILAPMLGIFGGSAVGILVGPPISRLMTRLGDMINWGTEQQPFLMGIVVSVLMGMILTLPISSAALGVILNLSGLAAGAATIGCCCNMVGFAVASFKENGVSGLIAQGIGTSMLQVPNIMRHPLIWLPAIISSAILGPIGTMVMKMTSNATGSGMGTAGFVGQ
;
A
#
# COMPACT_ATOMS: atom_id res chain seq x y z
N MET A 1 23.23 -15.51 -2.35
CA MET A 1 21.79 -15.57 -2.68
C MET A 1 20.88 -15.16 -1.50
N LYS A 2 20.94 -15.83 -0.33
CA LYS A 2 20.09 -15.49 0.85
C LYS A 2 20.13 -14.01 1.29
N LYS A 3 21.31 -13.37 1.33
CA LYS A 3 21.43 -11.94 1.70
C LYS A 3 20.75 -10.99 0.70
N LEU A 4 20.84 -11.27 -0.60
CA LEU A 4 20.22 -10.43 -1.64
C LEU A 4 18.70 -10.55 -1.62
N LEU A 5 18.19 -11.78 -1.47
CA LEU A 5 16.75 -12.06 -1.35
C LEU A 5 16.17 -11.39 -0.10
N ASN A 6 16.84 -11.48 1.05
CA ASN A 6 16.40 -10.78 2.26
C ASN A 6 16.38 -9.25 2.08
N ARG A 7 17.41 -8.68 1.45
CA ARG A 7 17.47 -7.23 1.24
C ARG A 7 16.34 -6.73 0.33
N ILE A 8 16.06 -7.42 -0.78
CA ILE A 8 15.02 -7.00 -1.73
C ILE A 8 13.62 -7.30 -1.18
N PHE A 9 13.35 -8.56 -0.82
CA PHE A 9 11.99 -9.01 -0.48
C PHE A 9 11.58 -8.71 0.95
N ILE A 10 12.51 -8.67 1.91
CA ILE A 10 12.16 -8.40 3.31
C ILE A 10 12.36 -6.92 3.58
N GLU A 11 13.59 -6.42 3.47
CA GLU A 11 13.89 -5.02 3.84
C GLU A 11 13.28 -4.02 2.85
N GLY A 12 13.38 -4.28 1.55
CA GLY A 12 12.84 -3.42 0.49
C GLY A 12 11.31 -3.34 0.53
N LEU A 13 10.61 -4.47 0.44
CA LEU A 13 9.14 -4.49 0.47
C LEU A 13 8.57 -3.97 1.80
N SER A 14 9.25 -4.24 2.93
CA SER A 14 8.87 -3.64 4.21
C SER A 14 9.02 -2.11 4.18
N GLY A 15 10.12 -1.59 3.60
CA GLY A 15 10.34 -0.15 3.43
C GLY A 15 9.26 0.51 2.58
N MET A 16 8.87 -0.12 1.47
CA MET A 16 7.74 0.30 0.64
C MET A 16 6.44 0.32 1.44
N ALA A 17 6.17 -0.72 2.24
CA ALA A 17 4.97 -0.80 3.07
C ALA A 17 4.90 0.33 4.11
N TYR A 18 6.02 0.69 4.75
CA TYR A 18 6.08 1.86 5.64
C TYR A 18 5.81 3.17 4.90
N GLY A 19 6.39 3.32 3.70
CA GLY A 19 6.15 4.49 2.84
C GLY A 19 4.68 4.63 2.47
N LEU A 20 4.06 3.57 1.97
CA LEU A 20 2.62 3.50 1.66
C LEU A 20 1.75 3.78 2.89
N PHE A 21 2.10 3.22 4.04
CA PHE A 21 1.34 3.43 5.27
C PHE A 21 1.36 4.91 5.69
N ALA A 22 2.55 5.49 5.82
CA ALA A 22 2.69 6.86 6.30
C ALA A 22 2.11 7.92 5.34
N THR A 23 2.04 7.63 4.04
CA THR A 23 1.58 8.59 3.03
C THR A 23 0.16 8.31 2.55
N LEU A 24 -0.07 7.16 1.92
CA LEU A 24 -1.35 6.82 1.30
C LEU A 24 -2.41 6.55 2.37
N ILE A 25 -2.12 5.63 3.27
CA ILE A 25 -3.10 5.15 4.25
C ILE A 25 -3.47 6.27 5.21
N ILE A 26 -2.48 6.89 5.87
CA ILE A 26 -2.72 8.04 6.74
C ILE A 26 -3.36 9.21 5.96
N GLY A 27 -2.92 9.46 4.72
CA GLY A 27 -3.52 10.48 3.86
C GLY A 27 -5.01 10.22 3.60
N THR A 28 -5.40 8.97 3.37
CA THR A 28 -6.81 8.60 3.17
C THR A 28 -7.64 8.68 4.44
N ILE A 29 -7.06 8.37 5.61
CA ILE A 29 -7.73 8.58 6.91
C ILE A 29 -8.00 10.08 7.12
N ILE A 30 -7.00 10.93 6.86
CA ILE A 30 -7.17 12.39 6.96
C ILE A 30 -8.25 12.88 5.99
N GLN A 31 -8.28 12.37 4.76
CA GLN A 31 -9.34 12.69 3.79
C GLN A 31 -10.73 12.32 4.33
N GLN A 32 -10.89 11.13 4.93
CA GLN A 32 -12.17 10.73 5.50
C GLN A 32 -12.60 11.62 6.68
N ILE A 33 -11.65 12.01 7.55
CA ILE A 33 -11.93 12.97 8.64
C ILE A 33 -12.37 14.32 8.05
N GLY A 34 -11.72 14.81 7.00
CA GLY A 34 -12.10 16.04 6.32
C GLY A 34 -13.53 16.00 5.77
N ASN A 35 -13.91 14.88 5.14
CA ASN A 35 -15.27 14.65 4.65
C ASN A 35 -16.31 14.63 5.78
N LEU A 36 -15.98 14.03 6.93
CA LEU A 36 -16.88 13.93 8.08
C LEU A 36 -17.11 15.28 8.77
N ILE A 37 -16.09 16.15 8.84
CA ILE A 37 -16.21 17.48 9.45
C ILE A 37 -17.10 18.39 8.60
N GLY A 38 -16.93 18.36 7.27
CA GLY A 38 -17.63 19.24 6.34
C GLY A 38 -17.21 20.72 6.42
N GLY A 39 -17.79 21.54 5.55
CA GLY A 39 -17.50 22.98 5.46
C GLY A 39 -16.08 23.31 4.96
N ASP A 40 -15.67 24.56 5.14
CA ASP A 40 -14.37 25.06 4.65
C ASP A 40 -13.19 24.41 5.39
N ILE A 41 -13.33 24.20 6.70
CA ILE A 41 -12.32 23.53 7.53
C ILE A 41 -12.17 22.06 7.11
N GLY A 42 -13.28 21.34 6.89
CA GLY A 42 -13.24 19.97 6.38
C GLY A 42 -12.57 19.86 5.02
N THR A 43 -12.81 20.83 4.13
CA THR A 43 -12.17 20.89 2.80
C THR A 43 -10.66 21.09 2.91
N LEU A 44 -10.19 21.96 3.81
CA LEU A 44 -8.75 22.14 4.06
C LEU A 44 -8.09 20.85 4.59
N VAL A 45 -8.72 20.19 5.55
CA VAL A 45 -8.24 18.90 6.08
C VAL A 45 -8.19 17.83 5.00
N TYR A 46 -9.22 17.75 4.15
CA TYR A 46 -9.26 16.85 3.01
C TYR A 46 -8.10 17.10 2.04
N GLN A 47 -7.78 18.37 1.76
CA GLN A 47 -6.64 18.73 0.91
C GLN A 47 -5.29 18.27 1.50
N PHE A 48 -5.07 18.39 2.81
CA PHE A 48 -3.86 17.86 3.45
C PHE A 48 -3.71 16.36 3.24
N GLY A 49 -4.80 15.61 3.37
CA GLY A 49 -4.80 14.18 3.11
C GLY A 49 -4.56 13.84 1.63
N LYS A 50 -5.04 14.67 0.69
CA LYS A 50 -4.72 14.53 -0.74
C LYS A 50 -3.26 14.78 -1.03
N PHE A 51 -2.64 15.80 -0.42
CA PHE A 51 -1.20 16.04 -0.54
C PHE A 51 -0.38 14.86 -0.02
N ALA A 52 -0.76 14.30 1.14
CA ALA A 52 -0.10 13.12 1.69
C ALA A 52 -0.18 11.92 0.73
N ALA A 53 -1.35 11.66 0.14
CA ALA A 53 -1.53 10.60 -0.84
C ALA A 53 -0.76 10.86 -2.15
N ALA A 54 -0.69 12.10 -2.64
CA ALA A 54 0.08 12.44 -3.84
C ALA A 54 1.60 12.18 -3.65
N MET A 55 2.08 12.28 -2.42
CA MET A 55 3.48 12.03 -2.06
C MET A 55 3.79 10.55 -1.83
N THR A 56 2.87 9.62 -2.11
CA THR A 56 3.07 8.19 -1.85
C THR A 56 4.26 7.60 -2.58
N SER A 57 4.44 7.94 -3.85
CA SER A 57 5.58 7.44 -4.64
C SER A 57 6.93 7.94 -4.08
N ALA A 58 7.00 9.19 -3.58
CA ALA A 58 8.16 9.70 -2.84
C ALA A 58 8.34 8.96 -1.50
N GLY A 59 7.25 8.78 -0.75
CA GLY A 59 7.25 8.10 0.54
C GLY A 59 7.74 6.66 0.46
N ILE A 60 7.42 5.93 -0.61
CA ILE A 60 7.97 4.61 -0.91
C ILE A 60 9.49 4.70 -1.06
N GLY A 61 9.99 5.64 -1.86
CA GLY A 61 11.43 5.82 -2.05
C GLY A 61 12.18 6.14 -0.75
N VAL A 62 11.62 7.05 0.06
CA VAL A 62 12.15 7.38 1.40
C VAL A 62 12.09 6.16 2.33
N GLY A 63 10.98 5.44 2.36
CA GLY A 63 10.77 4.28 3.23
C GLY A 63 11.77 3.15 2.96
N VAL A 64 12.06 2.87 1.69
CA VAL A 64 13.07 1.89 1.28
C VAL A 64 14.47 2.35 1.66
N ALA A 65 14.83 3.60 1.35
CA ALA A 65 16.15 4.15 1.65
C ALA A 65 16.43 4.23 3.17
N CYS A 66 15.43 4.61 3.97
CA CYS A 66 15.53 4.59 5.43
C CYS A 66 15.68 3.17 5.97
N ARG A 67 14.99 2.18 5.39
CA ARG A 67 15.17 0.77 5.78
C ARG A 67 16.56 0.24 5.46
N PHE A 68 17.15 0.69 4.37
CA PHE A 68 18.53 0.37 3.99
C PHE A 68 19.58 1.20 4.75
N LYS A 69 19.16 2.11 5.63
CA LYS A 69 20.01 3.00 6.45
C LYS A 69 20.95 3.85 5.59
N GLU A 70 20.43 4.39 4.50
CA GLU A 70 21.18 5.24 3.58
C GLU A 70 21.42 6.65 4.12
N SER A 71 22.37 7.36 3.51
CA SER A 71 22.60 8.78 3.77
C SER A 71 21.46 9.65 3.24
N SER A 72 21.28 10.84 3.82
CA SER A 72 20.19 11.77 3.45
C SER A 72 20.14 12.10 1.96
N LEU A 73 21.30 12.20 1.30
CA LEU A 73 21.38 12.46 -0.15
C LEU A 73 20.79 11.32 -0.98
N VAL A 74 21.08 10.07 -0.60
CA VAL A 74 20.54 8.87 -1.26
C VAL A 74 19.04 8.77 -1.01
N VAL A 75 18.58 9.08 0.20
CA VAL A 75 17.14 9.10 0.55
C VAL A 75 16.37 10.09 -0.32
N LEU A 76 16.87 11.31 -0.47
CA LEU A 76 16.22 12.33 -1.31
C LEU A 76 16.23 11.94 -2.79
N SER A 77 17.32 11.34 -3.26
CA SER A 77 17.43 10.84 -4.65
C SER A 77 16.43 9.71 -4.92
N ALA A 78 16.28 8.80 -3.96
CA ALA A 78 15.31 7.72 -4.02
C ALA A 78 13.87 8.24 -4.00
N ALA A 79 13.59 9.29 -3.24
CA ALA A 79 12.28 9.95 -3.21
C ALA A 79 11.93 10.53 -4.59
N THR A 80 12.87 11.27 -5.21
CA THR A 80 12.67 11.86 -6.54
C THR A 80 12.52 10.79 -7.62
N ALA A 81 13.40 9.79 -7.65
CA ALA A 81 13.29 8.69 -8.60
C ALA A 81 12.01 7.86 -8.38
N GLY A 82 11.61 7.66 -7.13
CA GLY A 82 10.36 7.00 -6.77
C GLY A 82 9.14 7.73 -7.32
N MET A 83 9.09 9.06 -7.22
CA MET A 83 8.05 9.87 -7.87
C MET A 83 8.03 9.65 -9.39
N VAL A 84 9.19 9.73 -10.05
CA VAL A 84 9.24 9.53 -11.50
C VAL A 84 8.79 8.12 -11.89
N GLY A 85 9.20 7.09 -11.14
CA GLY A 85 8.80 5.70 -11.37
C GLY A 85 7.31 5.45 -11.13
N GLY A 86 6.73 6.04 -10.09
CA GLY A 86 5.30 5.87 -9.78
C GLY A 86 4.38 6.63 -10.74
N PHE A 87 4.87 7.70 -11.36
CA PHE A 87 4.13 8.47 -12.37
C PHE A 87 4.60 8.19 -13.81
N ALA A 88 5.42 7.16 -14.02
CA ALA A 88 6.07 6.86 -15.30
C ALA A 88 5.10 6.80 -16.49
N GLU A 89 3.95 6.15 -16.33
CA GLU A 89 2.95 6.05 -17.41
C GLU A 89 2.32 7.42 -17.72
N LYS A 90 2.05 8.24 -16.69
CA LYS A 90 1.50 9.60 -16.89
C LYS A 90 2.54 10.55 -17.49
N ILE A 91 3.82 10.39 -17.15
CA ILE A 91 4.92 11.15 -17.73
C ILE A 91 5.06 10.80 -19.22
N THR A 92 5.09 9.51 -19.55
CA THR A 92 5.22 9.03 -20.94
C THR A 92 3.99 9.38 -21.78
N GLY A 93 2.81 9.44 -21.16
CA GLY A 93 1.56 9.88 -21.77
C GLY A 93 1.39 11.40 -21.89
N GLY A 94 2.37 12.21 -21.47
CA GLY A 94 2.32 13.67 -21.57
C GLY A 94 1.37 14.37 -20.59
N ALA A 95 0.81 13.63 -19.60
CA ALA A 95 -0.23 14.13 -18.70
C ALA A 95 0.31 14.81 -17.42
N VAL A 96 1.64 14.80 -17.20
CA VAL A 96 2.27 15.31 -15.98
C VAL A 96 2.73 16.77 -16.12
N PHE A 97 3.10 17.20 -17.31
CA PHE A 97 3.49 18.58 -17.58
C PHE A 97 2.37 19.25 -18.36
N THR A 98 1.62 20.17 -17.73
CA THR A 98 0.68 21.01 -18.47
C THR A 98 1.44 21.97 -19.38
N GLU A 99 0.78 22.54 -20.39
CA GLU A 99 1.38 23.48 -21.37
C GLU A 99 2.03 24.71 -20.69
N GLU A 100 1.65 25.01 -19.44
CA GLU A 100 2.17 26.10 -18.60
C GLU A 100 3.35 25.67 -17.71
N GLY A 101 3.82 24.42 -17.80
CA GLY A 101 4.90 23.88 -16.99
C GLY A 101 4.49 23.45 -15.57
N ALA A 102 3.19 23.35 -15.27
CA ALA A 102 2.73 22.87 -13.97
C ALA A 102 2.77 21.34 -13.89
N LEU A 103 3.22 20.83 -12.75
CA LEU A 103 3.31 19.39 -12.48
C LEU A 103 1.96 18.87 -11.97
N LEU A 104 1.22 18.13 -12.81
CA LEU A 104 -0.09 17.58 -12.45
C LEU A 104 0.05 16.15 -11.94
N LEU A 105 0.19 16.02 -10.62
CA LEU A 105 0.25 14.74 -9.91
C LEU A 105 -1.15 14.30 -9.53
N SER A 106 -1.78 13.50 -10.39
CA SER A 106 -3.10 12.92 -10.11
C SER A 106 -2.98 11.57 -9.42
N GLY A 107 -3.50 11.45 -8.19
CA GLY A 107 -3.48 10.20 -7.41
C GLY A 107 -2.11 9.87 -6.81
N PRO A 108 -1.96 8.70 -6.16
CA PRO A 108 -0.76 8.34 -5.41
C PRO A 108 0.42 7.80 -6.25
N GLY A 109 0.18 7.55 -7.53
CA GLY A 109 1.12 6.85 -8.42
C GLY A 109 1.13 5.34 -8.19
N GLU A 110 1.84 4.65 -9.08
CA GLU A 110 2.02 3.20 -9.10
C GLU A 110 3.08 2.74 -8.08
N PRO A 111 2.71 2.02 -7.00
CA PRO A 111 3.64 1.71 -5.92
C PRO A 111 4.85 0.86 -6.34
N LEU A 112 4.65 -0.10 -7.26
CA LEU A 112 5.71 -0.99 -7.73
C LEU A 112 6.70 -0.26 -8.65
N GLY A 113 6.19 0.60 -9.54
CA GLY A 113 7.04 1.46 -10.37
C GLY A 113 7.91 2.38 -9.52
N ALA A 114 7.31 2.98 -8.49
CA ALA A 114 8.03 3.80 -7.51
C ALA A 114 9.10 3.00 -6.75
N PHE A 115 8.77 1.80 -6.28
CA PHE A 115 9.71 0.92 -5.58
C PHE A 115 10.92 0.55 -6.45
N LEU A 116 10.69 0.14 -7.70
CA LEU A 116 11.78 -0.27 -8.59
C LEU A 116 12.70 0.90 -8.93
N ALA A 117 12.13 2.05 -9.26
CA ALA A 117 12.90 3.27 -9.55
C ALA A 117 13.73 3.71 -8.35
N ALA A 118 13.13 3.71 -7.16
CA ALA A 118 13.82 4.03 -5.92
C ALA A 118 14.93 3.02 -5.59
N TYR A 119 14.68 1.72 -5.76
CA TYR A 119 15.69 0.69 -5.49
C TYR A 119 16.95 0.88 -6.35
N ILE A 120 16.76 1.14 -7.65
CA ILE A 120 17.87 1.40 -8.57
C ILE A 120 18.57 2.72 -8.24
N ALA A 121 17.81 3.78 -7.93
CA ALA A 121 18.38 5.05 -7.49
C ALA A 121 19.28 4.87 -6.26
N ILE A 122 18.83 4.07 -5.28
CA ILE A 122 19.58 3.80 -4.06
C ILE A 122 20.90 3.08 -4.38
N GLU A 123 20.86 1.99 -5.16
CA GLU A 123 22.08 1.24 -5.49
C GLU A 123 23.06 2.11 -6.28
N LEU A 124 22.58 2.92 -7.22
CA LEU A 124 23.40 3.84 -8.02
C LEU A 124 24.02 4.97 -7.18
N SER A 125 23.22 5.64 -6.34
CA SER A 125 23.73 6.72 -5.47
C SER A 125 24.68 6.19 -4.40
N ARG A 126 24.44 5.00 -3.83
CA ARG A 126 25.29 4.38 -2.81
C ARG A 126 26.69 4.07 -3.34
N LEU A 127 26.84 3.77 -4.64
CA LEU A 127 28.16 3.49 -5.23
C LEU A 127 29.13 4.67 -5.13
N ILE A 128 28.61 5.90 -5.11
CA ILE A 128 29.38 7.16 -5.14
C ILE A 128 29.36 7.86 -3.78
N ALA A 129 28.27 7.72 -3.01
CA ALA A 129 28.10 8.39 -1.72
C ALA A 129 29.25 8.08 -0.75
N GLY A 130 29.90 9.14 -0.23
CA GLY A 130 30.99 9.03 0.73
C GLY A 130 32.37 8.71 0.14
N LYS A 131 32.52 8.65 -1.19
CA LYS A 131 33.81 8.33 -1.84
C LYS A 131 34.59 9.54 -2.36
N THR A 132 33.92 10.66 -2.65
CA THR A 132 34.58 11.83 -3.26
C THR A 132 34.01 13.13 -2.71
N LYS A 133 34.76 14.25 -2.79
CA LYS A 133 34.25 15.59 -2.41
C LYS A 133 33.12 16.10 -3.33
N LEU A 134 32.93 15.48 -4.48
CA LEU A 134 31.88 15.79 -5.46
C LEU A 134 30.64 14.90 -5.27
N ASP A 135 30.62 14.03 -4.25
CA ASP A 135 29.52 13.10 -4.01
C ASP A 135 28.18 13.80 -3.77
N ILE A 136 28.19 15.02 -3.23
CA ILE A 136 27.00 15.86 -3.02
C ILE A 136 26.25 16.18 -4.31
N ILE A 137 26.94 16.22 -5.45
CA ILE A 137 26.34 16.45 -6.77
C ILE A 137 26.19 15.13 -7.53
N LEU A 138 27.26 14.32 -7.56
CA LEU A 138 27.30 13.13 -8.41
C LEU A 138 26.37 12.02 -7.91
N ALA A 139 26.25 11.81 -6.60
CA ALA A 139 25.39 10.75 -6.08
C ALA A 139 23.90 11.02 -6.34
N PRO A 140 23.37 12.25 -6.14
CA PRO A 140 22.00 12.55 -6.55
C PRO A 140 21.79 12.54 -8.06
N MET A 141 22.71 13.08 -8.85
CA MET A 141 22.58 13.06 -10.30
C MET A 141 22.48 11.62 -10.85
N LEU A 142 23.37 10.73 -10.41
CA LEU A 142 23.39 9.35 -10.89
C LEU A 142 22.15 8.57 -10.43
N GLY A 143 21.72 8.76 -9.18
CA GLY A 143 20.55 8.09 -8.62
C GLY A 143 19.26 8.55 -9.27
N ILE A 144 19.04 9.86 -9.36
CA ILE A 144 17.84 10.43 -9.96
C ILE A 144 17.79 10.05 -11.44
N PHE A 145 18.86 10.26 -12.20
CA PHE A 145 18.85 9.98 -13.63
C PHE A 145 18.70 8.48 -13.90
N GLY A 146 19.52 7.64 -13.27
CA GLY A 146 19.49 6.20 -13.49
C GLY A 146 18.20 5.54 -12.96
N GLY A 147 17.77 5.91 -11.76
CA GLY A 147 16.52 5.42 -11.17
C GLY A 147 15.29 5.85 -11.96
N SER A 148 15.24 7.11 -12.41
CA SER A 148 14.13 7.63 -13.23
C SER A 148 14.09 6.98 -14.61
N ALA A 149 15.25 6.79 -15.27
CA ALA A 149 15.32 6.12 -16.56
C ALA A 149 14.79 4.68 -16.48
N VAL A 150 15.21 3.92 -15.46
CA VAL A 150 14.70 2.56 -15.24
C VAL A 150 13.23 2.58 -14.84
N GLY A 151 12.80 3.54 -14.02
CA GLY A 151 11.40 3.73 -13.65
C GLY A 151 10.49 3.94 -14.86
N ILE A 152 10.90 4.78 -15.81
CA ILE A 152 10.15 5.05 -17.04
C ILE A 152 10.12 3.83 -17.97
N LEU A 153 11.24 3.11 -18.09
CA LEU A 153 11.34 1.95 -18.99
C LEU A 153 10.63 0.71 -18.46
N VAL A 154 10.74 0.44 -17.15
CA VAL A 154 10.31 -0.83 -16.54
C VAL A 154 9.03 -0.68 -15.72
N GLY A 155 8.72 0.52 -15.22
CA GLY A 155 7.49 0.79 -14.46
C GLY A 155 6.21 0.50 -15.25
N PRO A 156 5.98 1.11 -16.42
CA PRO A 156 4.77 0.90 -17.21
C PRO A 156 4.46 -0.57 -17.59
N PRO A 157 5.41 -1.40 -18.06
CA PRO A 157 5.10 -2.80 -18.35
C PRO A 157 4.73 -3.61 -17.10
N ILE A 158 5.34 -3.32 -15.93
CA ILE A 158 4.97 -3.97 -14.66
C ILE A 158 3.58 -3.52 -14.23
N SER A 159 3.29 -2.22 -14.27
CA SER A 159 1.98 -1.64 -13.97
C SER A 159 0.88 -2.35 -14.75
N ARG A 160 1.01 -2.40 -16.07
CA ARG A 160 0.02 -3.05 -16.96
C ARG A 160 -0.18 -4.53 -16.63
N LEU A 161 0.88 -5.25 -16.25
CA LEU A 161 0.77 -6.64 -15.82
C LEU A 161 -0.07 -6.74 -14.53
N MET A 162 0.18 -5.88 -13.56
CA MET A 162 -0.51 -5.89 -12.27
C MET A 162 -1.96 -5.46 -12.40
N THR A 163 -2.25 -4.43 -13.20
CA THR A 163 -3.63 -4.03 -13.52
C THR A 163 -4.38 -5.17 -14.19
N ARG A 164 -3.78 -5.89 -15.16
CA ARG A 164 -4.41 -7.05 -15.81
C ARG A 164 -4.70 -8.19 -14.84
N LEU A 165 -3.78 -8.46 -13.91
CA LEU A 165 -4.01 -9.45 -12.85
C LEU A 165 -5.17 -9.01 -11.95
N GLY A 166 -5.21 -7.73 -11.59
CA GLY A 166 -6.31 -7.10 -10.87
C GLY A 166 -7.66 -7.25 -11.57
N ASP A 167 -7.72 -6.87 -12.84
CA ASP A 167 -8.90 -6.96 -13.68
C ASP A 167 -9.40 -8.39 -13.80
N MET A 168 -8.49 -9.37 -13.88
CA MET A 168 -8.85 -10.79 -13.88
C MET A 168 -9.51 -11.22 -12.56
N ILE A 169 -9.03 -10.72 -11.42
CA ILE A 169 -9.63 -10.98 -10.10
C ILE A 169 -10.99 -10.28 -9.99
N ASN A 170 -11.08 -9.02 -10.39
CA ASN A 170 -12.31 -8.22 -10.39
C ASN A 170 -13.37 -8.90 -11.26
N TRP A 171 -13.02 -9.22 -12.51
CA TRP A 171 -13.89 -9.92 -13.46
C TRP A 171 -14.29 -11.31 -12.94
N GLY A 172 -13.35 -12.09 -12.42
CA GLY A 172 -13.66 -13.41 -11.85
C GLY A 172 -14.64 -13.31 -10.68
N THR A 173 -14.53 -12.26 -9.88
CA THR A 173 -15.44 -12.01 -8.75
C THR A 173 -16.84 -11.60 -9.21
N GLU A 174 -16.97 -10.91 -10.33
CA GLU A 174 -18.28 -10.62 -10.92
C GLU A 174 -18.94 -11.87 -11.52
N GLN A 175 -18.15 -12.75 -12.17
CA GLN A 175 -18.67 -13.97 -12.79
C GLN A 175 -19.10 -15.02 -11.76
N GLN A 176 -18.30 -15.22 -10.71
CA GLN A 176 -18.60 -16.18 -9.63
C GLN A 176 -18.42 -15.55 -8.25
N PRO A 177 -19.34 -14.66 -7.81
CA PRO A 177 -19.16 -13.91 -6.57
C PRO A 177 -19.22 -14.81 -5.32
N PHE A 178 -19.88 -15.97 -5.40
CA PHE A 178 -19.84 -16.95 -4.31
C PHE A 178 -18.43 -17.50 -4.09
N LEU A 179 -17.84 -18.17 -5.08
CA LEU A 179 -16.53 -18.83 -4.92
C LEU A 179 -15.41 -17.81 -4.72
N MET A 180 -15.36 -16.78 -5.57
CA MET A 180 -14.36 -15.72 -5.47
C MET A 180 -14.54 -14.88 -4.21
N GLY A 181 -15.77 -14.70 -3.74
CA GLY A 181 -16.06 -14.06 -2.46
C GLY A 181 -15.43 -14.79 -1.28
N ILE A 182 -15.43 -16.14 -1.27
CA ILE A 182 -14.69 -16.95 -0.26
C ILE A 182 -13.19 -16.74 -0.41
N VAL A 183 -12.67 -16.92 -1.62
CA VAL A 183 -11.22 -16.95 -1.88
C VAL A 183 -10.58 -15.60 -1.58
N VAL A 184 -11.15 -14.52 -2.12
CA VAL A 184 -10.61 -13.16 -1.96
C VAL A 184 -10.71 -12.71 -0.51
N SER A 185 -11.83 -12.97 0.18
CA SER A 185 -11.99 -12.58 1.60
C SER A 185 -11.01 -13.33 2.51
N VAL A 186 -10.84 -14.63 2.32
CA VAL A 186 -9.94 -15.45 3.14
C VAL A 186 -8.49 -15.06 2.89
N LEU A 187 -8.07 -14.94 1.63
CA LEU A 187 -6.70 -14.58 1.28
C LEU A 187 -6.34 -13.18 1.78
N MET A 188 -7.17 -12.17 1.51
CA MET A 188 -6.88 -10.80 1.96
C MET A 188 -6.94 -10.66 3.46
N GLY A 189 -7.90 -11.33 4.11
CA GLY A 189 -7.96 -11.39 5.57
C GLY A 189 -6.70 -12.01 6.19
N MET A 190 -6.18 -13.09 5.59
CA MET A 190 -4.94 -13.69 6.08
C MET A 190 -3.73 -12.79 5.87
N ILE A 191 -3.64 -12.16 4.69
CA ILE A 191 -2.51 -11.27 4.37
C ILE A 191 -2.47 -10.07 5.31
N LEU A 192 -3.63 -9.53 5.70
CA LEU A 192 -3.74 -8.42 6.64
C LEU A 192 -3.13 -8.72 8.02
N THR A 193 -3.16 -9.99 8.44
CA THR A 193 -2.54 -10.41 9.71
C THR A 193 -1.06 -10.69 9.56
N LEU A 194 -0.61 -11.12 8.37
CA LEU A 194 0.81 -11.33 8.11
C LEU A 194 1.58 -10.00 8.12
N PRO A 195 2.92 -10.01 8.30
CA PRO A 195 3.78 -8.83 8.20
C PRO A 195 3.92 -8.32 6.75
N ILE A 196 2.84 -8.40 5.96
CA ILE A 196 2.71 -7.97 4.57
C ILE A 196 1.55 -6.97 4.55
N SER A 197 1.73 -5.82 3.93
CA SER A 197 0.66 -4.82 3.87
C SER A 197 -0.43 -5.28 2.89
N SER A 198 -1.55 -5.76 3.41
CA SER A 198 -2.77 -6.08 2.63
C SER A 198 -3.30 -4.86 1.87
N ALA A 199 -3.26 -3.68 2.49
CA ALA A 199 -3.64 -2.42 1.87
C ALA A 199 -2.74 -2.08 0.66
N ALA A 200 -1.43 -2.33 0.77
CA ALA A 200 -0.53 -2.19 -0.38
C ALA A 200 -0.89 -3.15 -1.52
N LEU A 201 -1.21 -4.41 -1.21
CA LEU A 201 -1.62 -5.39 -2.23
C LEU A 201 -2.95 -5.01 -2.89
N GLY A 202 -3.92 -4.51 -2.13
CA GLY A 202 -5.18 -4.01 -2.68
C GLY A 202 -4.97 -2.91 -3.73
N VAL A 203 -4.05 -1.98 -3.44
CA VAL A 203 -3.66 -0.90 -4.35
C VAL A 203 -2.87 -1.43 -5.56
N ILE A 204 -1.89 -2.32 -5.33
CA ILE A 204 -1.05 -2.89 -6.40
C ILE A 204 -1.88 -3.72 -7.39
N LEU A 205 -2.82 -4.51 -6.87
CA LEU A 205 -3.72 -5.33 -7.69
C LEU A 205 -4.95 -4.54 -8.18
N ASN A 206 -5.03 -3.23 -7.89
CA ASN A 206 -6.16 -2.37 -8.28
C ASN A 206 -7.53 -3.04 -8.04
N LEU A 207 -7.71 -3.64 -6.85
CA LEU A 207 -8.96 -4.31 -6.53
C LEU A 207 -10.07 -3.27 -6.46
N SER A 208 -11.20 -3.55 -7.10
CA SER A 208 -12.33 -2.63 -7.14
C SER A 208 -13.67 -3.38 -7.12
N GLY A 209 -14.76 -2.65 -6.88
CA GLY A 209 -16.10 -3.21 -6.93
C GLY A 209 -16.28 -4.34 -5.91
N LEU A 210 -16.90 -5.44 -6.36
CA LEU A 210 -17.22 -6.59 -5.50
C LEU A 210 -15.98 -7.31 -4.96
N ALA A 211 -14.89 -7.38 -5.73
CA ALA A 211 -13.64 -7.99 -5.26
C ALA A 211 -13.01 -7.20 -4.13
N ALA A 212 -12.98 -5.87 -4.25
CA ALA A 212 -12.55 -5.00 -3.17
C ALA A 212 -13.47 -5.12 -1.95
N GLY A 213 -14.79 -5.21 -2.14
CA GLY A 213 -15.73 -5.45 -1.05
C GLY A 213 -15.51 -6.78 -0.33
N ALA A 214 -15.30 -7.87 -1.07
CA ALA A 214 -14.96 -9.17 -0.51
C ALA A 214 -13.67 -9.12 0.33
N ALA A 215 -12.64 -8.47 -0.19
CA ALA A 215 -11.38 -8.26 0.48
C ALA A 215 -11.56 -7.45 1.79
N THR A 216 -12.34 -6.36 1.74
CA THR A 216 -12.63 -5.53 2.92
C THR A 216 -13.34 -6.36 4.00
N ILE A 217 -14.35 -7.17 3.64
CA ILE A 217 -15.05 -8.04 4.60
C ILE A 217 -14.07 -9.03 5.22
N GLY A 218 -13.23 -9.67 4.41
CA GLY A 218 -12.21 -10.60 4.90
C GLY A 218 -11.24 -9.99 5.91
N CYS A 219 -10.83 -8.75 5.62
CA CYS A 219 -10.01 -7.90 6.49
C CYS A 219 -10.73 -7.55 7.80
N CYS A 220 -12.00 -7.13 7.72
CA CYS A 220 -12.85 -6.83 8.88
C CYS A 220 -13.05 -8.06 9.78
N CYS A 221 -13.31 -9.23 9.20
CA CYS A 221 -13.49 -10.47 9.95
C CYS A 221 -12.25 -10.83 10.77
N ASN A 222 -11.04 -10.62 10.24
CA ASN A 222 -9.82 -10.85 11.01
C ASN A 222 -9.63 -9.80 12.10
N MET A 223 -9.76 -8.51 11.79
CA MET A 223 -9.60 -7.45 12.79
C MET A 223 -10.61 -7.58 13.94
N VAL A 224 -11.89 -7.71 13.63
CA VAL A 224 -12.96 -7.86 14.64
C VAL A 224 -12.88 -9.22 15.35
N GLY A 225 -12.61 -10.30 14.62
CA GLY A 225 -12.47 -11.64 15.18
C GLY A 225 -11.36 -11.71 16.23
N PHE A 226 -10.20 -11.13 15.92
CA PHE A 226 -9.09 -11.02 16.87
C PHE A 226 -9.39 -10.06 18.03
N ALA A 227 -10.03 -8.92 17.76
CA ALA A 227 -10.42 -7.97 18.80
C ALA A 227 -11.37 -8.59 19.83
N VAL A 228 -12.34 -9.40 19.38
CA VAL A 228 -13.28 -10.11 20.26
C VAL A 228 -12.59 -11.25 21.00
N ALA A 229 -11.76 -12.05 20.31
CA ALA A 229 -11.00 -13.12 20.94
C ALA A 229 -10.07 -12.59 22.04
N SER A 230 -9.46 -11.42 21.81
CA SER A 230 -8.54 -10.76 22.72
C SER A 230 -9.24 -9.99 23.85
N PHE A 231 -10.55 -9.79 23.81
CA PHE A 231 -11.26 -8.91 24.74
C PHE A 231 -11.17 -9.39 26.20
N LYS A 232 -11.15 -10.72 26.42
CA LYS A 232 -11.04 -11.28 27.78
C LYS A 232 -9.69 -10.99 28.43
N GLU A 233 -8.63 -10.87 27.64
CA GLU A 233 -7.25 -10.72 28.13
C GLU A 233 -6.79 -9.25 28.12
N ASN A 234 -7.16 -8.51 27.08
CA ASN A 234 -6.69 -7.14 26.83
C ASN A 234 -7.79 -6.08 27.00
N GLY A 235 -9.02 -6.48 27.34
CA GLY A 235 -10.14 -5.57 27.59
C GLY A 235 -10.45 -4.64 26.41
N VAL A 236 -10.95 -3.44 26.75
CA VAL A 236 -11.37 -2.42 25.77
C VAL A 236 -10.18 -1.85 24.98
N SER A 237 -9.00 -1.75 25.59
CA SER A 237 -7.80 -1.24 24.90
C SER A 237 -7.32 -2.20 23.80
N GLY A 238 -7.34 -3.51 24.07
CA GLY A 238 -7.05 -4.53 23.06
C GLY A 238 -8.08 -4.54 21.92
N LEU A 239 -9.36 -4.35 22.25
CA LEU A 239 -10.44 -4.31 21.26
C LEU A 239 -10.30 -3.12 20.31
N ILE A 240 -9.97 -1.93 20.82
CA ILE A 240 -9.74 -0.74 19.99
C ILE A 240 -8.43 -0.89 19.19
N ALA A 241 -7.35 -1.36 19.82
CA ALA A 241 -6.05 -1.49 19.16
C ALA A 241 -6.06 -2.51 18.01
N GLN A 242 -6.78 -3.63 18.15
CA GLN A 242 -6.85 -4.67 17.13
C GLN A 242 -7.99 -4.45 16.13
N GLY A 243 -9.14 -3.95 16.62
CA GLY A 243 -10.32 -3.71 15.81
C GLY A 243 -10.21 -2.47 14.93
N ILE A 244 -9.60 -1.39 15.42
CA ILE A 244 -9.46 -0.12 14.66
C ILE A 244 -8.01 0.10 14.20
N GLY A 245 -7.04 -0.46 14.91
CA GLY A 245 -5.62 -0.32 14.59
C GLY A 245 -5.12 -1.37 13.60
N THR A 246 -4.61 -2.50 14.11
CA THR A 246 -4.03 -3.55 13.27
C THR A 246 -4.10 -4.93 13.91
N SER A 247 -4.38 -5.95 13.08
CA SER A 247 -4.33 -7.35 13.51
C SER A 247 -2.90 -7.92 13.57
N MET A 248 -1.91 -7.21 13.04
CA MET A 248 -0.50 -7.62 13.09
C MET A 248 0.00 -7.83 14.54
N LEU A 249 -0.67 -7.20 15.52
CA LEU A 249 -0.42 -7.41 16.96
C LEU A 249 -0.62 -8.87 17.40
N GLN A 250 -1.42 -9.67 16.67
CA GLN A 250 -1.69 -11.07 16.98
C GLN A 250 -0.73 -12.05 16.31
N VAL A 251 0.19 -11.61 15.45
CA VAL A 251 1.17 -12.49 14.79
C VAL A 251 1.95 -13.35 15.79
N PRO A 252 2.48 -12.81 16.91
CA PRO A 252 3.20 -13.62 17.88
C PRO A 252 2.34 -14.73 18.50
N ASN A 253 1.04 -14.46 18.70
CA ASN A 253 0.10 -15.41 19.28
C ASN A 253 -0.30 -16.49 18.27
N ILE A 254 -0.51 -16.12 17.01
CA ILE A 254 -0.80 -17.08 15.93
C ILE A 254 0.40 -18.00 15.69
N MET A 255 1.63 -17.49 15.77
CA MET A 255 2.83 -18.33 15.64
C MET A 255 2.96 -19.36 16.76
N ARG A 256 2.48 -19.04 17.98
CA ARG A 256 2.47 -19.97 19.11
C ARG A 256 1.30 -20.94 19.07
N HIS A 257 0.12 -20.45 18.67
CA HIS A 257 -1.12 -21.21 18.62
C HIS A 257 -1.92 -20.87 17.34
N PRO A 258 -1.63 -21.54 16.21
CA PRO A 258 -2.27 -21.25 14.92
C PRO A 258 -3.79 -21.43 14.91
N LEU A 259 -4.31 -22.26 15.81
CA LEU A 259 -5.74 -22.53 15.96
C LEU A 259 -6.57 -21.28 16.30
N ILE A 260 -5.97 -20.24 16.89
CA ILE A 260 -6.65 -18.97 17.20
C ILE A 260 -7.10 -18.25 15.92
N TRP A 261 -6.46 -18.51 14.78
CA TRP A 261 -6.78 -17.87 13.51
C TRP A 261 -8.00 -18.47 12.80
N LEU A 262 -8.30 -19.75 13.08
CA LEU A 262 -9.32 -20.52 12.37
C LEU A 262 -10.73 -19.90 12.44
N PRO A 263 -11.21 -19.41 13.61
CA PRO A 263 -12.53 -18.76 13.70
C PRO A 263 -12.66 -17.53 12.79
N ALA A 264 -11.59 -16.74 12.66
CA ALA A 264 -11.56 -15.56 11.82
C ALA A 264 -11.59 -15.93 10.33
N ILE A 265 -10.79 -16.92 9.92
CA ILE A 265 -10.79 -17.45 8.54
C ILE A 265 -12.16 -18.01 8.14
N ILE A 266 -12.78 -18.81 9.02
CA ILE A 266 -14.12 -19.37 8.77
C ILE A 266 -15.14 -18.24 8.64
N SER A 267 -15.06 -17.23 9.51
CA SER A 267 -15.93 -16.05 9.43
C SER A 267 -15.76 -15.31 8.11
N SER A 268 -14.51 -15.10 7.64
CA SER A 268 -14.23 -14.50 6.33
C SER A 268 -14.82 -15.33 5.18
N ALA A 269 -14.69 -16.65 5.25
CA ALA A 269 -15.21 -17.57 4.24
C ALA A 269 -16.74 -17.55 4.15
N ILE A 270 -17.44 -17.37 5.27
CA ILE A 270 -18.90 -17.30 5.30
C ILE A 270 -19.39 -15.91 4.90
N LEU A 271 -18.80 -14.86 5.47
CA LEU A 271 -19.27 -13.48 5.28
C LEU A 271 -18.86 -12.89 3.94
N GLY A 272 -17.77 -13.34 3.31
CA GLY A 272 -17.32 -12.89 2.00
C GLY A 272 -18.40 -13.07 0.90
N PRO A 273 -18.93 -14.28 0.70
CA PRO A 273 -20.04 -14.53 -0.24
C PRO A 273 -21.31 -13.80 0.14
N ILE A 274 -21.64 -13.70 1.43
CA ILE A 274 -22.84 -12.99 1.88
C ILE A 274 -22.75 -11.51 1.51
N GLY A 275 -21.60 -10.87 1.78
CA GLY A 275 -21.43 -9.46 1.48
C GLY A 275 -21.32 -9.17 -0.02
N THR A 276 -20.78 -10.08 -0.82
CA THR A 276 -20.70 -9.92 -2.28
C THR A 276 -22.02 -10.25 -3.00
N MET A 277 -22.69 -11.35 -2.65
CA MET A 277 -23.91 -11.82 -3.32
C MET A 277 -25.17 -11.12 -2.81
N VAL A 278 -25.31 -10.98 -1.49
CA VAL A 278 -26.55 -10.47 -0.86
C VAL A 278 -26.48 -8.96 -0.72
N MET A 279 -25.42 -8.45 -0.09
CA MET A 279 -25.28 -7.01 0.18
C MET A 279 -24.67 -6.23 -0.99
N LYS A 280 -24.10 -6.93 -1.99
CA LYS A 280 -23.39 -6.35 -3.15
C LYS A 280 -22.40 -5.25 -2.73
N MET A 281 -21.70 -5.49 -1.62
CA MET A 281 -20.79 -4.52 -1.04
C MET A 281 -19.62 -4.28 -1.99
N THR A 282 -19.40 -3.02 -2.35
CA THR A 282 -18.29 -2.59 -3.20
C THR A 282 -17.31 -1.76 -2.39
N SER A 283 -16.03 -1.82 -2.74
CA SER A 283 -15.02 -0.94 -2.16
C SER A 283 -14.02 -0.49 -3.22
N ASN A 284 -13.05 0.33 -2.82
CA ASN A 284 -11.95 0.79 -3.66
C ASN A 284 -10.64 0.09 -3.29
N ALA A 285 -9.61 0.29 -4.10
CA ALA A 285 -8.32 -0.39 -3.95
C ALA A 285 -7.67 -0.14 -2.58
N THR A 286 -7.75 1.10 -2.08
CA THR A 286 -7.23 1.44 -0.74
C THR A 286 -8.03 0.76 0.38
N GLY A 287 -9.36 0.77 0.30
CA GLY A 287 -10.26 0.20 1.31
C GLY A 287 -10.21 -1.33 1.37
N SER A 288 -9.97 -1.98 0.22
CA SER A 288 -9.96 -3.44 0.06
C SER A 288 -9.05 -4.18 1.05
N GLY A 289 -7.91 -3.58 1.41
CA GLY A 289 -6.92 -4.19 2.31
C GLY A 289 -6.86 -3.56 3.70
N MET A 290 -7.77 -2.64 4.04
CA MET A 290 -7.76 -1.89 5.30
C MET A 290 -8.75 -2.43 6.33
N GLY A 291 -9.80 -3.13 5.90
CA GLY A 291 -10.82 -3.67 6.80
C GLY A 291 -11.46 -2.57 7.65
N THR A 292 -11.51 -2.78 8.97
CA THR A 292 -12.05 -1.81 9.94
C THR A 292 -11.02 -0.72 10.31
N ALA A 293 -9.79 -0.77 9.80
CA ALA A 293 -8.76 0.19 10.18
C ALA A 293 -9.08 1.60 9.70
N GLY A 294 -9.08 2.54 10.64
CA GLY A 294 -9.39 3.96 10.39
C GLY A 294 -10.74 4.21 9.74
N PHE A 295 -11.65 3.22 9.73
CA PHE A 295 -12.93 3.25 9.00
C PHE A 295 -12.80 3.60 7.51
N VAL A 296 -11.65 3.31 6.90
CA VAL A 296 -11.35 3.66 5.49
C VAL A 296 -12.00 2.69 4.50
N GLY A 297 -12.35 1.48 4.95
CA GLY A 297 -13.00 0.46 4.13
C GLY A 297 -14.49 0.69 3.86
N GLN A 298 -15.10 1.74 4.41
CA GLN A 298 -16.47 2.18 4.13
C GLN A 298 -16.54 2.99 2.84
#